data_AF-U9TVH5-F1
#
_entry.id   AF-U9TVH5-F1
#
_cell.length_a   1.000
_cell.length_b   1.000
_cell.length_c   1.000
_cell.angle_alpha   90.00
_cell.angle_beta   90.00
_cell.angle_gamma   90.00
#
_symmetry.space_group_name_H-M   'P 1'
#
loop_
_entity.id
_entity.type
_entity.pdbx_description
1 polymer ?
#
loop_
_entity_poly.entity_id
_entity_poly.type
_entity_poly.pdbx_seq_one_letter_code
_entity_poly.pdbx_strand_id
1 'polypeptide(L)'
;MLSLHLYTKIIPGVNSIIPRTSIGQSFLTRHPIQNAIQSPLISSSLIIQQKRTGTAKPKYKTPKEKQVKTLGFKQKKTKKESSRDVEIASTSSSGRGGEEFYKPAPDVILNDMFPEVFTNENVGKIYQIPKEVIPKFKVFKFPMSLSKEFELFHNSSLVVRQSSVELIKLLEEASTLPSTKNRHIISGPLGIGKSALLMQAVNYAMCKPWIVIYIPHAVQYVNSTSPYMKVESTGEFIQPTLTMSLLQQIKLVNEPYLRNVRNIGSN
;
A
#
# COMPACT_ATOMS: atom_id res chain seq x y z
N MET A 1 54.74 -12.86 -16.12
CA MET A 1 54.94 -11.74 -17.07
C MET A 1 53.67 -11.67 -17.93
N LEU A 2 52.53 -11.21 -17.41
CA LEU A 2 52.08 -9.80 -17.30
C LEU A 2 52.14 -9.04 -18.64
N SER A 3 50.99 -8.95 -19.32
CA SER A 3 50.49 -7.68 -19.84
C SER A 3 48.99 -7.79 -20.17
N LEU A 4 48.18 -7.20 -19.30
CA LEU A 4 46.74 -6.98 -19.46
C LEU A 4 46.54 -5.72 -20.30
N HIS A 5 45.88 -5.81 -21.46
CA HIS A 5 45.49 -4.64 -22.23
C HIS A 5 44.06 -4.22 -21.83
N LEU A 6 43.98 -3.31 -20.86
CA LEU A 6 42.78 -2.56 -20.51
C LEU A 6 42.44 -1.60 -21.66
N TYR A 7 41.22 -1.64 -22.19
CA TYR A 7 40.71 -0.65 -23.13
C TYR A 7 39.62 0.17 -22.42
N THR A 8 40.03 1.28 -21.80
CA THR A 8 39.14 2.28 -21.23
C THR A 8 38.91 3.39 -22.27
N LYS A 9 37.71 3.40 -22.88
CA LYS A 9 37.30 4.49 -23.77
C LYS A 9 36.77 5.64 -22.92
N ILE A 10 37.65 6.61 -22.66
CA ILE A 10 37.33 7.90 -22.03
C ILE A 10 36.51 8.72 -23.05
N ILE A 11 35.30 9.12 -22.68
CA ILE A 11 34.50 10.11 -23.42
C ILE A 11 34.77 11.48 -22.78
N PRO A 12 35.17 12.51 -23.56
CA PRO A 12 35.45 13.84 -23.02
C PRO A 12 34.16 14.56 -22.61
N GLY A 13 34.21 15.19 -21.43
CA GLY A 13 33.14 16.02 -20.90
C GLY A 13 32.93 17.30 -21.70
N VAL A 14 31.67 17.69 -21.84
CA VAL A 14 31.26 19.03 -22.26
C VAL A 14 30.54 19.67 -21.08
N ASN A 15 31.27 20.56 -20.40
CA ASN A 15 30.73 21.53 -19.47
C ASN A 15 30.02 22.63 -20.28
N SER A 16 28.70 22.74 -20.18
CA SER A 16 28.00 23.99 -20.50
C SER A 16 27.10 24.39 -19.34
N ILE A 17 27.65 25.34 -18.58
CA ILE A 17 27.06 26.06 -17.47
C ILE A 17 25.90 26.92 -18.01
N ILE A 18 24.68 26.69 -17.53
CA ILE A 18 23.56 27.62 -17.72
C ILE A 18 23.32 28.32 -16.37
N PRO A 19 23.53 29.65 -16.27
CA PRO A 19 23.39 30.37 -15.01
C PRO A 19 21.93 30.57 -14.61
N ARG A 20 21.63 30.27 -13.34
CA ARG A 20 20.40 30.73 -12.67
C ARG A 20 20.48 32.23 -12.44
N THR A 21 19.60 33.00 -13.06
CA THR A 21 19.37 34.39 -12.69
C THR A 21 18.20 34.49 -11.72
N SER A 22 18.52 34.83 -10.48
CA SER A 22 17.60 35.39 -9.48
C SER A 22 17.54 36.91 -9.64
N ILE A 23 16.35 37.49 -9.80
CA ILE A 23 16.09 38.90 -9.49
C ILE A 23 14.67 39.00 -8.95
N GLY A 24 14.56 39.66 -7.80
CA GLY A 24 13.33 39.88 -7.08
C GLY A 24 12.73 41.26 -7.30
N GLN A 25 11.47 41.33 -6.88
CA GLN A 25 10.69 42.48 -6.38
C GLN A 25 10.42 43.65 -7.34
N SER A 26 9.12 43.77 -7.66
CA SER A 26 8.22 44.85 -7.23
C SER A 26 7.27 45.22 -8.36
N PHE A 27 5.97 45.27 -8.09
CA PHE A 27 5.04 46.32 -8.53
C PHE A 27 3.63 45.98 -8.01
N LEU A 28 3.31 46.54 -6.85
CA LEU A 28 1.94 46.67 -6.36
C LEU A 28 1.37 48.00 -6.87
N THR A 29 0.24 47.96 -7.57
CA THR A 29 -0.81 49.01 -7.59
C THR A 29 -2.15 48.28 -7.87
N ARG A 30 -2.92 47.94 -6.82
CA ARG A 30 -4.20 48.57 -6.39
C ARG A 30 -5.17 48.88 -7.55
N HIS A 31 -6.39 48.34 -7.59
CA HIS A 31 -7.56 48.77 -6.79
C HIS A 31 -8.78 47.80 -6.94
N PRO A 32 -9.87 47.97 -6.14
CA PRO A 32 -10.61 46.89 -5.48
C PRO A 32 -11.98 46.57 -6.11
N ILE A 33 -12.59 45.43 -5.73
CA ILE A 33 -14.04 45.31 -5.46
C ILE A 33 -14.25 44.19 -4.44
N GLN A 34 -15.06 44.52 -3.44
CA GLN A 34 -15.49 43.72 -2.31
C GLN A 34 -16.45 42.60 -2.75
N ASN A 35 -16.38 41.43 -2.13
CA ASN A 35 -17.48 40.92 -1.32
C ASN A 35 -17.05 39.68 -0.53
N ALA A 36 -17.21 39.81 0.77
CA ALA A 36 -16.84 38.88 1.80
C ALA A 36 -18.03 37.96 2.12
N ILE A 37 -17.82 36.64 2.06
CA ILE A 37 -18.51 35.66 2.90
C ILE A 37 -17.49 34.55 3.20
N GLN A 38 -16.78 34.66 4.33
CA GLN A 38 -15.98 33.58 4.91
C GLN A 38 -16.69 33.08 6.17
N SER A 39 -16.94 31.77 6.23
CA SER A 39 -17.42 31.05 7.41
C SER A 39 -16.32 30.95 8.48
N PRO A 40 -16.60 31.21 9.77
CA PRO A 40 -15.58 31.17 10.81
C PRO A 40 -15.24 29.73 11.24
N LEU A 41 -13.94 29.47 11.27
CA LEU A 41 -13.31 28.33 11.93
C LEU A 41 -13.43 28.50 13.45
N ILE A 42 -14.19 27.63 14.12
CA ILE A 42 -14.15 27.48 15.58
C ILE A 42 -12.94 26.61 15.91
N SER A 43 -11.84 27.29 16.27
CA SER A 43 -10.67 26.68 16.90
C SER A 43 -10.85 26.72 18.42
N SER A 44 -11.12 25.57 19.03
CA SER A 44 -11.16 25.41 20.48
C SER A 44 -10.22 24.28 20.93
N SER A 45 -9.02 24.64 21.38
CA SER A 45 -8.37 23.92 22.47
C SER A 45 -7.44 24.88 23.20
N LEU A 46 -7.76 25.10 24.47
CA LEU A 46 -7.05 25.99 25.39
C LEU A 46 -5.62 25.51 25.61
N ILE A 47 -4.66 26.42 25.43
CA ILE A 47 -3.30 26.30 25.96
C ILE A 47 -3.35 26.78 27.41
N ILE A 48 -3.41 25.85 28.36
CA ILE A 48 -3.17 26.14 29.78
C ILE A 48 -1.67 25.94 30.03
N GLN A 49 -0.92 27.04 30.10
CA GLN A 49 0.47 27.04 30.55
C GLN A 49 0.50 26.81 32.07
N GLN A 50 0.80 25.59 32.50
CA GLN A 50 1.19 25.33 33.88
C GLN A 50 2.66 25.71 34.09
N LYS A 51 2.89 26.76 34.88
CA LYS A 51 4.20 27.17 35.39
C LYS A 51 4.77 26.06 36.29
N ARG A 52 5.67 25.22 35.74
CA ARG A 52 6.40 24.21 36.52
C ARG A 52 7.55 24.89 37.27
N THR A 53 7.33 25.15 38.57
CA THR A 53 8.38 25.47 39.53
C THR A 53 8.67 24.25 40.40
N GLY A 54 9.94 23.84 40.47
CA GLY A 54 10.44 22.96 41.53
C GLY A 54 10.87 21.55 41.09
N THR A 55 12.18 21.32 41.05
CA THR A 55 12.81 19.99 40.97
C THR A 55 12.68 19.25 42.30
N ALA A 56 11.87 18.20 42.37
CA ALA A 56 11.81 17.30 43.53
C ALA A 56 12.80 16.13 43.34
N LYS A 57 13.72 15.96 44.31
CA LYS A 57 14.68 14.83 44.35
C LYS A 57 13.95 13.51 44.68
N PRO A 58 14.35 12.38 44.08
CA PRO A 58 13.70 11.09 44.31
C PRO A 58 14.02 10.52 45.70
N LYS A 59 13.00 10.12 46.46
CA LYS A 59 13.14 9.35 47.71
C LYS A 59 13.15 7.85 47.41
N TYR A 60 14.24 7.18 47.77
CA TYR A 60 14.34 5.71 47.77
C TYR A 60 13.40 5.12 48.84
N LYS A 61 12.58 4.13 48.45
CA LYS A 61 11.79 3.32 49.39
C LYS A 61 12.51 2.01 49.65
N THR A 62 12.74 1.69 50.92
CA THR A 62 13.23 0.40 51.41
C THR A 62 12.15 -0.69 51.32
N PRO A 63 12.51 -1.98 51.19
CA PRO A 63 11.56 -3.06 50.95
C PRO A 63 10.89 -3.49 52.26
N LYS A 64 9.55 -3.62 52.25
CA LYS A 64 8.79 -4.29 53.33
C LYS A 64 8.33 -5.68 52.85
N GLU A 65 8.49 -6.66 53.72
CA GLU A 65 8.21 -8.08 53.54
C GLU A 65 6.78 -8.37 53.05
N LYS A 66 6.66 -9.29 52.09
CA LYS A 66 5.38 -9.82 51.60
C LYS A 66 4.91 -10.93 52.53
N GLN A 67 3.84 -10.68 53.28
CA GLN A 67 3.03 -11.75 53.85
C GLN A 67 2.19 -12.41 52.76
N VAL A 68 2.39 -13.70 52.58
CA VAL A 68 1.62 -14.58 51.71
C VAL A 68 0.24 -14.80 52.32
N LYS A 69 -0.83 -14.46 51.59
CA LYS A 69 -2.17 -14.99 51.84
C LYS A 69 -2.75 -15.53 50.54
N THR A 70 -2.84 -16.84 50.52
CA THR A 70 -3.42 -17.71 49.49
C THR A 70 -4.94 -17.58 49.49
N LEU A 71 -5.54 -17.16 48.37
CA LEU A 71 -6.95 -17.40 48.07
C LEU A 71 -7.03 -17.77 46.58
N GLY A 72 -6.93 -19.07 46.31
CA GLY A 72 -7.02 -19.63 44.98
C GLY A 72 -8.45 -19.71 44.50
N PHE A 73 -8.73 -19.16 43.32
CA PHE A 73 -9.91 -19.48 42.53
C PHE A 73 -9.58 -20.69 41.64
N LYS A 74 -10.14 -21.85 41.96
CA LYS A 74 -10.07 -23.05 41.13
C LYS A 74 -10.94 -22.87 39.88
N GLN A 75 -10.33 -22.72 38.71
CA GLN A 75 -11.04 -22.94 37.44
C GLN A 75 -11.14 -24.45 37.16
N LYS A 76 -12.38 -24.95 37.12
CA LYS A 76 -12.72 -26.32 36.75
C LYS A 76 -12.53 -26.45 35.23
N LYS A 77 -11.49 -27.19 34.79
CA LYS A 77 -11.32 -27.60 33.39
C LYS A 77 -12.42 -28.61 33.04
N THR A 78 -13.40 -28.21 32.24
CA THR A 78 -14.28 -29.14 31.54
C THR A 78 -13.59 -29.61 30.26
N LYS A 79 -13.33 -30.91 30.18
CA LYS A 79 -12.98 -31.64 28.95
C LYS A 79 -14.12 -31.43 27.94
N LYS A 80 -13.81 -30.94 26.74
CA LYS A 80 -14.73 -31.04 25.60
C LYS A 80 -14.07 -31.95 24.56
N GLU A 81 -14.74 -33.06 24.31
CA GLU A 81 -14.35 -34.12 23.39
C GLU A 81 -14.35 -33.62 21.94
N SER A 82 -13.46 -34.23 21.17
CA SER A 82 -13.27 -34.06 19.74
C SER A 82 -14.42 -34.69 18.96
N SER A 83 -15.12 -33.89 18.15
CA SER A 83 -15.81 -34.37 16.96
C SER A 83 -15.72 -33.30 15.87
N ARG A 84 -15.36 -33.77 14.67
CA ARG A 84 -15.28 -33.08 13.37
C ARG A 84 -16.63 -32.40 13.10
N ASP A 85 -16.71 -31.17 12.60
CA ASP A 85 -16.32 -30.75 11.25
C ASP A 85 -15.76 -29.31 11.25
N VAL A 86 -14.70 -29.08 10.47
CA VAL A 86 -14.10 -27.74 10.29
C VAL A 86 -14.67 -27.16 9.01
N GLU A 87 -15.84 -26.51 9.10
CA GLU A 87 -16.22 -25.50 8.12
C GLU A 87 -15.31 -24.29 8.30
N ILE A 88 -14.70 -23.85 7.20
CA ILE A 88 -13.74 -22.73 7.16
C ILE A 88 -14.53 -21.43 7.31
N ALA A 89 -14.91 -21.09 8.54
CA ALA A 89 -15.41 -19.77 8.88
C ALA A 89 -14.22 -18.79 8.94
N SER A 90 -14.15 -17.90 7.97
CA SER A 90 -13.20 -16.79 7.91
C SER A 90 -13.36 -15.91 9.14
N THR A 91 -12.52 -16.15 10.15
CA THR A 91 -12.55 -15.45 11.42
C THR A 91 -11.94 -14.05 11.25
N SER A 92 -12.75 -13.05 10.94
CA SER A 92 -12.41 -11.66 11.26
C SER A 92 -12.59 -11.48 12.77
N SER A 93 -11.49 -11.24 13.49
CA SER A 93 -11.44 -11.19 14.96
C SER A 93 -12.08 -9.93 15.57
N SER A 94 -12.94 -9.24 14.83
CA SER A 94 -13.45 -7.90 15.13
C SER A 94 -14.95 -7.95 15.38
N GLY A 95 -15.43 -8.69 16.39
CA GLY A 95 -16.87 -8.71 16.65
C GLY A 95 -17.47 -9.84 17.48
N ARG A 96 -16.72 -10.49 18.39
CA ARG A 96 -17.27 -11.57 19.24
C ARG A 96 -18.30 -11.12 20.29
N GLY A 97 -18.69 -9.85 20.31
CA GLY A 97 -19.75 -9.35 21.17
C GLY A 97 -20.99 -9.04 20.33
N GLY A 98 -22.03 -9.88 20.45
CA GLY A 98 -23.35 -9.57 19.90
C GLY A 98 -23.85 -10.44 18.75
N GLU A 99 -23.33 -11.65 18.54
CA GLU A 99 -23.92 -12.62 17.58
C GLU A 99 -25.44 -12.84 17.82
N GLU A 100 -25.90 -12.69 19.07
CA GLU A 100 -27.33 -12.73 19.43
C GLU A 100 -28.15 -11.55 18.86
N PHE A 101 -27.50 -10.42 18.55
CA PHE A 101 -28.14 -9.19 18.09
C PHE A 101 -27.92 -8.90 16.60
N TYR A 102 -26.99 -9.60 15.94
CA TYR A 102 -26.68 -9.39 14.54
C TYR A 102 -26.98 -10.64 13.71
N LYS A 103 -27.74 -10.46 12.63
CA LYS A 103 -27.88 -11.50 11.61
C LYS A 103 -26.54 -11.63 10.87
N PRO A 104 -26.11 -12.85 10.51
CA PRO A 104 -24.95 -13.02 9.64
C PRO A 104 -25.18 -12.25 8.33
N ALA A 105 -24.10 -11.72 7.73
CA ALA A 105 -24.22 -11.03 6.46
C ALA A 105 -24.75 -12.00 5.39
N PRO A 106 -25.65 -11.55 4.51
CA PRO A 106 -26.22 -12.41 3.48
C PRO A 106 -25.13 -12.84 2.49
N ASP A 107 -25.21 -14.09 2.05
CA ASP A 107 -24.32 -14.60 1.00
C ASP A 107 -24.69 -13.98 -0.35
N VAL A 108 -23.83 -13.08 -0.84
CA VAL A 108 -23.97 -12.47 -2.16
C VAL A 108 -23.08 -13.23 -3.14
N ILE A 109 -23.71 -13.96 -4.05
CA ILE A 109 -23.03 -14.66 -5.14
C ILE A 109 -22.77 -13.64 -6.25
N LEU A 110 -21.49 -13.41 -6.56
CA LEU A 110 -21.05 -12.46 -7.58
C LEU A 110 -20.23 -13.19 -8.65
N ASN A 111 -20.24 -12.64 -9.87
CA ASN A 111 -19.39 -13.14 -10.95
C ASN A 111 -17.94 -12.65 -10.76
N ASP A 112 -17.00 -13.44 -11.25
CA ASP A 112 -15.57 -13.14 -11.17
C ASP A 112 -15.16 -12.04 -12.15
N MET A 113 -14.25 -11.16 -11.72
CA MET A 113 -13.72 -10.03 -12.47
C MET A 113 -12.58 -10.47 -13.40
N PHE A 114 -12.92 -11.23 -14.43
CA PHE A 114 -12.00 -11.61 -15.51
C PHE A 114 -11.82 -10.48 -16.55
N PRO A 115 -10.81 -10.54 -17.43
CA PRO A 115 -10.55 -9.51 -18.45
C PRO A 115 -11.75 -9.17 -19.35
N GLU A 116 -12.60 -10.15 -19.65
CA GLU A 116 -13.78 -10.01 -20.52
C GLU A 116 -14.87 -9.11 -19.94
N VAL A 117 -14.83 -8.91 -18.61
CA VAL A 117 -15.84 -8.14 -17.90
C VAL A 117 -15.70 -6.63 -18.17
N PHE A 118 -14.52 -6.15 -18.57
CA PHE A 118 -14.24 -4.72 -18.75
C PHE A 118 -14.80 -4.15 -20.06
N THR A 119 -16.12 -4.24 -20.25
CA THR A 119 -16.88 -3.67 -21.36
C THR A 119 -17.83 -2.57 -20.90
N ASN A 120 -18.24 -1.70 -21.82
CA ASN A 120 -19.18 -0.60 -21.51
C ASN A 120 -20.53 -1.12 -20.95
N GLU A 121 -20.95 -2.33 -21.32
CA GLU A 121 -22.21 -2.95 -20.88
C GLU A 121 -22.20 -3.36 -19.39
N ASN A 122 -21.01 -3.51 -18.82
CA ASN A 122 -20.80 -3.95 -17.43
C ASN A 122 -20.49 -2.78 -16.50
N VAL A 123 -20.47 -1.55 -17.01
CA VAL A 123 -20.30 -0.35 -16.19
C VAL A 123 -21.43 -0.25 -15.18
N GLY A 124 -21.07 -0.05 -13.90
CA GLY A 124 -22.00 0.02 -12.77
C GLY A 124 -22.31 -1.32 -12.10
N LYS A 125 -21.87 -2.46 -12.67
CA LYS A 125 -22.06 -3.79 -12.07
C LYS A 125 -20.90 -4.14 -11.12
N ILE A 126 -21.20 -4.98 -10.13
CA ILE A 126 -20.25 -5.44 -9.11
C ILE A 126 -19.72 -6.81 -9.51
N TYR A 127 -18.41 -6.99 -9.40
CA TYR A 127 -17.73 -8.26 -9.62
C TYR A 127 -16.78 -8.59 -8.47
N GLN A 128 -16.62 -9.87 -8.21
CA GLN A 128 -15.70 -10.39 -7.21
C GLN A 128 -14.29 -10.52 -7.81
N ILE A 129 -13.26 -10.29 -7.00
CA ILE A 129 -11.88 -10.60 -7.41
C ILE A 129 -11.76 -12.12 -7.58
N PRO A 130 -11.28 -12.63 -8.73
CA PRO A 130 -11.22 -14.05 -8.99
C PRO A 130 -10.44 -14.78 -7.89
N LYS A 131 -10.92 -15.97 -7.50
CA LYS A 131 -10.32 -16.78 -6.43
C LYS A 131 -8.84 -17.11 -6.67
N GLU A 132 -8.44 -17.19 -7.93
CA GLU A 132 -7.06 -17.42 -8.37
C GLU A 132 -6.13 -16.22 -8.08
N VAL A 133 -6.67 -15.00 -8.07
CA VAL A 133 -5.91 -13.77 -7.92
C VAL A 133 -5.84 -13.32 -6.45
N ILE A 134 -6.85 -13.66 -5.63
CA ILE A 134 -6.86 -13.40 -4.19
C ILE A 134 -5.55 -13.82 -3.48
N PRO A 135 -4.98 -15.03 -3.65
CA PRO A 135 -3.72 -15.39 -3.00
C PRO A 135 -2.55 -14.51 -3.47
N LYS A 136 -2.52 -14.09 -4.74
CA LYS A 136 -1.49 -13.17 -5.26
C LYS A 136 -1.61 -11.79 -4.59
N PHE A 137 -2.82 -11.29 -4.38
CA PHE A 137 -3.04 -10.05 -3.62
C PHE A 137 -2.71 -10.19 -2.14
N LYS A 138 -2.87 -11.37 -1.51
CA LYS A 138 -2.39 -11.59 -0.14
C LYS A 138 -0.86 -11.46 -0.05
N VAL A 139 -0.13 -11.90 -1.08
CA VAL A 139 1.34 -11.75 -1.15
C VAL A 139 1.74 -10.29 -1.34
N PHE A 140 1.18 -9.59 -2.34
CA PHE A 140 1.50 -8.17 -2.56
C PHE A 140 0.91 -7.22 -1.51
N LYS A 141 -0.13 -7.66 -0.79
CA LYS A 141 -1.02 -6.91 0.10
C LYS A 141 -2.06 -6.06 -0.66
N PHE A 142 -3.28 -6.04 -0.13
CA PHE A 142 -4.31 -5.10 -0.56
C PHE A 142 -3.99 -3.68 -0.07
N PRO A 143 -4.45 -2.62 -0.78
CA PRO A 143 -4.40 -1.26 -0.26
C PRO A 143 -5.13 -1.16 1.09
N MET A 144 -4.49 -0.57 2.11
CA MET A 144 -5.05 -0.40 3.46
C MET A 144 -6.49 0.15 3.52
N SER A 145 -6.88 1.04 2.61
CA SER A 145 -8.25 1.56 2.58
C SER A 145 -9.25 0.46 2.18
N LEU A 146 -8.90 -0.33 1.18
CA LEU A 146 -9.76 -1.40 0.65
C LEU A 146 -9.69 -2.66 1.49
N SER A 147 -8.57 -2.95 2.15
CA SER A 147 -8.45 -4.14 3.00
C SER A 147 -9.47 -4.10 4.13
N LYS A 148 -9.67 -2.92 4.76
CA LYS A 148 -10.68 -2.73 5.81
C LYS A 148 -12.10 -2.91 5.29
N GLU A 149 -12.38 -2.41 4.09
CA GLU A 149 -13.69 -2.58 3.45
C GLU A 149 -13.95 -4.04 3.10
N PHE A 150 -12.96 -4.74 2.57
CA PHE A 150 -13.06 -6.16 2.23
C PHE A 150 -13.19 -7.07 3.45
N GLU A 151 -12.72 -6.68 4.63
CA GLU A 151 -12.93 -7.43 5.87
C GLU A 151 -14.40 -7.40 6.34
N LEU A 152 -15.18 -6.39 5.92
CA LEU A 152 -16.60 -6.28 6.26
C LEU A 152 -17.49 -7.19 5.39
N PHE A 153 -17.01 -7.61 4.23
CA PHE A 153 -17.75 -8.43 3.28
C PHE A 153 -17.12 -9.81 3.15
N HIS A 154 -17.94 -10.84 2.93
CA HIS A 154 -17.42 -12.19 2.68
C HIS A 154 -16.55 -12.26 1.41
N ASN A 155 -16.86 -11.42 0.41
CA ASN A 155 -16.23 -11.43 -0.90
C ASN A 155 -15.55 -10.09 -1.21
N SER A 156 -14.24 -10.11 -1.49
CA SER A 156 -13.53 -8.93 -1.98
C SER A 156 -14.02 -8.57 -3.39
N SER A 157 -14.81 -7.50 -3.48
CA SER A 157 -15.59 -7.18 -4.68
C SER A 157 -15.47 -5.70 -5.04
N LEU A 158 -15.52 -5.38 -6.33
CA LEU A 158 -15.41 -4.01 -6.84
C LEU A 158 -16.43 -3.75 -7.94
N VAL A 159 -16.80 -2.48 -8.10
CA VAL A 159 -17.65 -2.00 -9.20
C VAL A 159 -16.79 -1.72 -10.44
N VAL A 160 -17.22 -2.21 -11.60
CA VAL A 160 -16.63 -1.80 -12.89
C VAL A 160 -17.14 -0.42 -13.24
N ARG A 161 -16.23 0.55 -13.42
CA ARG A 161 -16.56 1.93 -13.78
C ARG A 161 -16.16 2.23 -15.21
N GLN A 162 -16.67 3.33 -15.74
CA GLN A 162 -16.24 3.84 -17.05
C GLN A 162 -14.72 4.03 -17.12
N SER A 163 -14.12 4.60 -16.06
CA SER A 163 -12.67 4.76 -15.94
C SER A 163 -11.91 3.44 -15.86
N SER A 164 -12.53 2.38 -15.34
CA SER A 164 -11.95 1.02 -15.34
C SER A 164 -11.82 0.50 -16.76
N VAL A 165 -12.89 0.61 -17.55
CA VAL A 165 -12.91 0.18 -18.96
C VAL A 165 -11.88 0.97 -19.78
N GLU A 166 -11.82 2.28 -19.60
CA GLU A 166 -10.84 3.14 -20.28
C GLU A 166 -9.39 2.80 -19.90
N LEU A 167 -9.12 2.57 -18.61
CA LEU A 167 -7.79 2.19 -18.14
C LEU A 167 -7.36 0.83 -18.71
N ILE A 168 -8.27 -0.14 -18.80
CA ILE A 168 -7.96 -1.45 -19.38
C ILE A 168 -7.66 -1.33 -20.88
N LYS A 169 -8.41 -0.50 -21.63
CA LYS A 169 -8.09 -0.22 -23.04
C LYS A 169 -6.69 0.39 -23.20
N LEU A 170 -6.34 1.35 -22.36
CA LEU A 170 -4.98 1.94 -22.35
C LEU A 170 -3.90 0.89 -22.07
N LEU A 171 -4.14 -0.04 -21.15
CA LEU A 171 -3.21 -1.13 -20.86
C LEU A 171 -3.06 -2.10 -22.05
N GLU A 172 -4.15 -2.40 -22.74
CA GLU A 172 -4.13 -3.26 -23.92
C GLU A 172 -3.33 -2.62 -25.07
N GLU A 173 -3.56 -1.34 -25.35
CA GLU A 173 -2.75 -0.57 -26.31
C GLU A 173 -1.28 -0.53 -25.90
N ALA A 174 -1.01 -0.34 -24.60
CA ALA A 174 0.34 -0.31 -24.06
C ALA A 174 1.11 -1.63 -24.23
N SER A 175 0.43 -2.76 -24.44
CA SER A 175 1.11 -4.04 -24.71
C SER A 175 1.85 -4.07 -26.04
N THR A 176 1.46 -3.22 -26.99
CA THR A 176 2.04 -3.14 -28.34
C THR A 176 3.01 -1.97 -28.52
N LEU A 177 2.89 -0.96 -27.66
CA LEU A 177 3.65 0.29 -27.74
C LEU A 177 4.95 0.22 -26.91
N PRO A 178 5.96 1.04 -27.25
CA PRO A 178 7.20 1.11 -26.45
C PRO A 178 6.95 1.74 -25.07
N SER A 179 7.74 1.32 -24.09
CA SER A 179 7.63 1.75 -22.68
C SER A 179 7.68 3.26 -22.47
N THR A 180 8.38 4.01 -23.34
CA THR A 180 8.50 5.47 -23.26
C THR A 180 7.17 6.20 -23.42
N LYS A 181 6.22 5.59 -24.15
CA LYS A 181 4.87 6.12 -24.41
C LYS A 181 3.82 5.64 -23.40
N ASN A 182 4.17 4.63 -22.57
CA ASN A 182 3.21 3.94 -21.69
C ASN A 182 3.49 4.25 -20.20
N ARG A 183 3.44 5.54 -19.84
CA ARG A 183 3.59 6.01 -18.46
C ARG A 183 2.38 6.84 -18.09
N HIS A 184 1.55 6.32 -17.20
CA HIS A 184 0.28 6.93 -16.83
C HIS A 184 0.24 7.26 -15.34
N ILE A 185 -0.48 8.33 -15.01
CA ILE A 185 -0.72 8.75 -13.63
C ILE A 185 -2.23 8.77 -13.41
N ILE A 186 -2.71 8.01 -12.43
CA ILE A 186 -4.11 8.07 -12.01
C ILE A 186 -4.26 9.24 -11.04
N SER A 187 -4.93 10.31 -11.48
CA SER A 187 -5.17 11.52 -10.69
C SER A 187 -6.66 11.75 -10.44
N GLY A 188 -6.98 12.57 -9.43
CA GLY A 188 -8.34 12.91 -9.04
C GLY A 188 -8.46 13.31 -7.57
N PRO A 189 -9.63 13.77 -7.12
CA PRO A 189 -9.88 14.18 -5.73
C PRO A 189 -9.74 13.02 -4.74
N LEU A 190 -9.67 13.35 -3.44
CA LEU A 190 -9.63 12.36 -2.37
C LEU A 190 -10.92 11.52 -2.37
N GLY A 191 -10.83 10.23 -2.06
CA GLY A 191 -12.00 9.35 -1.96
C GLY A 191 -12.61 8.86 -3.27
N ILE A 192 -12.15 9.33 -4.44
CA ILE A 192 -12.72 8.91 -5.75
C ILE A 192 -12.41 7.45 -6.16
N GLY A 193 -11.62 6.72 -5.36
CA GLY A 193 -11.32 5.31 -5.62
C GLY A 193 -10.09 5.06 -6.52
N LYS A 194 -9.11 5.96 -6.54
CA LYS A 194 -7.85 5.78 -7.30
C LYS A 194 -7.15 4.45 -7.00
N SER A 195 -7.06 4.08 -5.72
CA SER A 195 -6.44 2.81 -5.30
C SER A 195 -7.23 1.59 -5.78
N ALA A 196 -8.57 1.69 -5.81
CA ALA A 196 -9.43 0.63 -6.33
C ALA A 196 -9.25 0.47 -7.85
N LEU A 197 -9.16 1.60 -8.57
CA LEU A 197 -8.91 1.61 -10.01
C LEU A 197 -7.54 1.00 -10.36
N LEU A 198 -6.48 1.36 -9.61
CA LEU A 198 -5.16 0.73 -9.76
C LEU A 198 -5.21 -0.77 -9.47
N MET A 199 -5.95 -1.18 -8.44
CA MET A 199 -6.10 -2.59 -8.08
C MET A 199 -6.85 -3.39 -9.16
N GLN A 200 -7.85 -2.80 -9.84
CA GLN A 200 -8.52 -3.41 -10.99
C GLN A 200 -7.56 -3.64 -12.16
N ALA A 201 -6.71 -2.65 -12.46
CA ALA A 201 -5.64 -2.78 -13.47
C ALA A 201 -4.65 -3.90 -13.11
N VAL A 202 -4.25 -3.99 -11.84
CA VAL A 202 -3.37 -5.06 -11.34
C VAL A 202 -4.04 -6.43 -11.46
N ASN A 203 -5.33 -6.54 -11.10
CA ASN A 203 -6.10 -7.77 -11.27
C ASN A 203 -6.14 -8.21 -12.74
N TYR A 204 -6.46 -7.28 -13.65
CA TYR A 204 -6.44 -7.53 -15.09
C TYR A 204 -5.07 -8.03 -15.57
N ALA A 205 -3.99 -7.38 -15.16
CA ALA A 205 -2.62 -7.78 -15.51
C ALA A 205 -2.26 -9.16 -14.97
N MET A 206 -2.74 -9.54 -13.77
CA MET A 206 -2.52 -10.87 -13.19
C MET A 206 -3.29 -12.01 -13.85
N CYS A 207 -4.42 -11.69 -14.52
CA CYS A 207 -5.19 -12.63 -15.33
C CYS A 207 -4.59 -12.83 -16.72
N LYS A 208 -3.75 -11.90 -17.20
CA LYS A 208 -2.97 -12.02 -18.45
C LYS A 208 -1.56 -12.58 -18.16
N PRO A 209 -0.83 -13.06 -19.19
CA PRO A 209 0.54 -13.57 -19.02
C PRO A 209 1.58 -12.45 -18.85
N TRP A 210 1.35 -11.53 -17.90
CA TRP A 210 2.22 -10.39 -17.62
C TRP A 210 3.01 -10.59 -16.33
N ILE A 211 4.21 -10.01 -16.29
CA ILE A 211 4.98 -9.88 -15.06
C ILE A 211 4.52 -8.61 -14.34
N VAL A 212 3.94 -8.77 -13.17
CA VAL A 212 3.34 -7.69 -12.38
C VAL A 212 4.25 -7.34 -11.21
N ILE A 213 4.63 -6.07 -11.12
CA ILE A 213 5.31 -5.50 -9.95
C ILE A 213 4.34 -4.51 -9.30
N TYR A 214 3.93 -4.80 -8.07
CA TYR A 214 2.91 -4.00 -7.39
C TYR A 214 3.38 -3.53 -6.02
N ILE A 215 3.28 -2.22 -5.77
CA ILE A 215 3.60 -1.59 -4.50
C ILE A 215 2.35 -0.84 -4.00
N PRO A 216 1.52 -1.44 -3.12
CA PRO A 216 0.30 -0.80 -2.64
C PRO A 216 0.57 0.39 -1.71
N HIS A 217 1.71 0.37 -1.00
CA HIS A 217 2.08 1.39 -0.01
C HIS A 217 3.49 1.91 -0.29
N ALA A 218 3.59 2.98 -1.08
CA ALA A 218 4.88 3.61 -1.37
C ALA A 218 5.48 4.34 -0.16
N VAL A 219 4.64 4.78 0.79
CA VAL A 219 5.08 5.55 1.98
C VAL A 219 6.12 4.81 2.82
N GLN A 220 6.08 3.46 2.85
CA GLN A 220 7.04 2.65 3.64
C GLN A 220 8.49 2.78 3.15
N TYR A 221 8.72 3.24 1.92
CA TYR A 221 10.06 3.44 1.36
C TYR A 221 10.64 4.82 1.71
N VAL A 222 9.81 5.77 2.15
CA VAL A 222 10.21 7.17 2.36
C VAL A 222 10.03 7.66 3.80
N ASN A 223 9.30 6.92 4.65
CA ASN A 223 9.00 7.32 6.02
C ASN A 223 10.07 6.93 7.05
N SER A 224 11.26 6.54 6.61
CA SER A 224 12.42 6.17 7.45
C SER A 224 12.12 5.10 8.51
N THR A 225 11.11 4.25 8.31
CA THR A 225 10.80 3.18 9.27
C THR A 225 11.65 1.92 9.08
N SER A 226 12.29 1.78 7.92
CA SER A 226 13.13 0.63 7.57
C SER A 226 14.62 1.03 7.53
N PRO A 227 15.54 0.09 7.80
CA PRO A 227 16.97 0.36 7.75
C PRO A 227 17.42 0.64 6.31
N TYR A 228 18.26 1.66 6.16
CA TYR A 228 18.88 2.05 4.90
C TYR A 228 20.38 2.24 5.09
N MET A 229 21.16 2.03 4.04
CA MET A 229 22.61 2.24 4.05
C MET A 229 23.05 3.00 2.81
N LYS A 230 24.09 3.82 2.95
CA LYS A 230 24.68 4.56 1.83
C LYS A 230 25.68 3.66 1.11
N VAL A 231 25.60 3.63 -0.22
CA VAL A 231 26.61 3.03 -1.08
C VAL A 231 27.63 4.09 -1.43
N GLU A 232 28.91 3.86 -1.13
CA GLU A 232 29.97 4.87 -1.32
C GLU A 232 30.24 5.18 -2.79
N SER A 233 30.10 4.19 -3.68
CA SER A 233 30.40 4.34 -5.11
C SER A 233 29.39 5.22 -5.86
N THR A 234 28.10 5.07 -5.57
CA THR A 234 27.02 5.84 -6.22
C THR A 234 26.55 7.03 -5.39
N GLY A 235 26.83 7.04 -4.09
CA GLY A 235 26.30 8.00 -3.14
C GLY A 235 24.82 7.80 -2.80
N GLU A 236 24.19 6.76 -3.35
CA GLU A 236 22.77 6.45 -3.16
C GLU A 236 22.51 5.71 -1.86
N PHE A 237 21.27 5.79 -1.37
CA PHE A 237 20.81 5.02 -0.22
C PHE A 237 20.01 3.82 -0.67
N ILE A 238 20.40 2.63 -0.23
CA ILE A 238 19.69 1.37 -0.49
C ILE A 238 18.96 0.90 0.76
N GLN A 239 17.86 0.17 0.56
CA GLN A 239 17.02 -0.39 1.63
C GLN A 239 16.94 -1.92 1.49
N PRO A 240 17.98 -2.68 1.90
CA PRO A 240 18.08 -4.12 1.62
C PRO A 240 16.88 -4.92 2.12
N THR A 241 16.35 -4.60 3.30
CA THR A 241 15.22 -5.30 3.91
C THR A 241 13.93 -5.13 3.09
N LEU A 242 13.64 -3.91 2.63
CA LEU A 242 12.46 -3.66 1.79
C LEU A 242 12.64 -4.25 0.41
N THR A 243 13.83 -4.12 -0.18
CA THR A 243 14.13 -4.72 -1.49
C THR A 243 14.01 -6.25 -1.44
N MET A 244 14.52 -6.91 -0.39
CA MET A 244 14.38 -8.35 -0.22
C MET A 244 12.91 -8.76 -0.16
N SER A 245 12.10 -8.07 0.65
CA SER A 245 10.66 -8.33 0.77
C SER A 245 9.94 -8.15 -0.59
N LEU A 246 10.22 -7.05 -1.29
CA LEU A 246 9.65 -6.77 -2.60
C LEU A 246 10.04 -7.86 -3.63
N LEU A 247 11.30 -8.27 -3.67
CA LEU A 247 11.79 -9.32 -4.57
C LEU A 247 11.14 -10.68 -4.28
N GLN A 248 10.96 -11.02 -3.00
CA GLN A 248 10.22 -12.22 -2.60
C GLN A 248 8.78 -12.17 -3.10
N GLN A 249 8.09 -11.04 -2.96
CA GLN A 249 6.73 -10.87 -3.47
C GLN A 249 6.66 -11.01 -4.99
N ILE A 250 7.57 -10.35 -5.72
CA ILE A 250 7.65 -10.44 -7.19
C ILE A 250 7.89 -11.89 -7.62
N LYS A 251 8.81 -12.60 -6.97
CA LYS A 251 9.10 -14.02 -7.26
C LYS A 251 7.86 -14.89 -7.05
N LEU A 252 7.20 -14.77 -5.90
CA LEU A 252 6.05 -15.61 -5.54
C LEU A 252 4.85 -15.40 -6.46
N VAL A 253 4.59 -14.17 -6.91
CA VAL A 253 3.43 -13.88 -7.77
C VAL A 253 3.69 -14.21 -9.23
N ASN A 254 4.92 -14.01 -9.71
CA ASN A 254 5.27 -14.12 -11.14
C ASN A 254 6.09 -15.37 -11.47
N GLU A 255 6.21 -16.32 -10.55
CA GLU A 255 7.03 -17.54 -10.68
C GLU A 255 6.93 -18.21 -12.07
N PRO A 256 5.74 -18.52 -12.62
CA PRO A 256 5.66 -19.23 -13.90
C PRO A 256 6.27 -18.45 -15.07
N TYR A 257 6.17 -17.12 -15.04
CA TYR A 257 6.66 -16.26 -16.12
C TYR A 257 8.15 -15.96 -15.99
N LEU A 258 8.66 -15.81 -14.76
CA LEU A 258 10.06 -15.50 -14.50
C LEU A 258 11.01 -16.63 -14.93
N ARG A 259 10.57 -17.90 -14.90
CA ARG A 259 11.38 -19.04 -15.37
C ARG A 259 11.73 -18.96 -16.85
N ASN A 260 10.90 -18.29 -17.65
CA ASN A 260 11.07 -18.17 -19.09
C ASN A 260 11.92 -16.97 -19.50
N VAL A 261 12.25 -16.07 -18.56
CA VAL A 261 13.08 -14.89 -18.84
C VAL A 261 14.54 -15.34 -18.92
N ARG A 262 15.14 -15.24 -20.12
CA ARG A 262 16.56 -15.53 -20.33
C ARG A 262 17.41 -14.31 -19.97
N ASN A 263 18.52 -14.53 -19.29
CA ASN A 263 19.54 -13.51 -19.10
C ASN A 263 20.31 -13.31 -20.41
N ILE A 264 20.20 -12.12 -21.00
CA ILE A 264 20.90 -11.74 -22.23
C ILE A 264 22.37 -11.34 -21.94
N GLY A 265 22.76 -11.26 -20.66
CA GLY A 265 24.04 -10.66 -20.21
C GLY A 265 25.12 -11.61 -19.68
N SER A 266 25.05 -12.93 -19.91
CA SER A 266 26.15 -13.85 -19.58
C SER A 266 26.83 -14.35 -20.85
N ASN A 267 27.74 -13.54 -21.40
CA ASN A 267 28.81 -13.94 -22.31
C ASN A 267 30.14 -13.54 -21.67
#